data_AF-A0A165WCD7-F1
#
_entry.id   AF-A0A165WCD7-F1
#
_cell.length_a   1.000
_cell.length_b   1.000
_cell.length_c   1.000
_cell.angle_alpha   90.00
_cell.angle_beta   90.00
_cell.angle_gamma   90.00
#
_symmetry.space_group_name_H-M   'P 1'
#
loop_
_entity.id
_entity.type
_entity.pdbx_description
1 polymer ?
#
loop_
_entity_poly.entity_id
_entity_poly.type
_entity_poly.pdbx_seq_one_letter_code
_entity_poly.pdbx_strand_id
1 'polypeptide(L)'
;MDDISHYKLRDETPENIARAIYVVNRHAKTAPNPKYLYYLKKKALQKLIAEGKATKKGLHYSKNPKLSKQQSDVLVLAGNYYFHMPPTKEDFQNLPHLGSLNNSYRNPKTNLSLSKAKNLLEYYIGMDKANRPLSSPKRFHRHTYQKPVFKRLGERYD
;
A
#
# COMPACT_ATOMS: atom_id res chain seq x y z
N MET A 1 23.84 -9.19 23.30
CA MET A 1 22.66 -8.30 23.33
C MET A 1 22.31 -7.96 21.88
N ASP A 2 22.15 -8.98 21.00
CA ASP A 2 22.35 -8.77 19.54
C ASP A 2 21.35 -9.52 18.63
N ASP A 3 20.43 -10.32 19.19
CA ASP A 3 19.51 -11.12 18.36
C ASP A 3 18.36 -10.31 17.74
N ILE A 4 17.90 -9.25 18.41
CA ILE A 4 16.73 -8.48 17.95
C ILE A 4 17.05 -7.68 16.67
N SER A 5 18.27 -7.17 16.53
CA SER A 5 18.71 -6.42 15.34
C SER A 5 18.82 -7.32 14.10
N HIS A 6 19.25 -8.57 14.28
CA HIS A 6 19.43 -9.52 13.19
C HIS A 6 18.09 -10.01 12.58
N TYR A 7 17.06 -10.21 13.41
CA TYR A 7 15.69 -10.45 12.91
C TYR A 7 15.09 -9.21 12.24
N LYS A 8 15.41 -8.00 12.74
CA LYS A 8 14.97 -6.72 12.17
C LYS A 8 15.44 -6.54 10.72
N LEU A 9 16.70 -6.89 10.44
CA LEU A 9 17.31 -6.73 9.11
C LEU A 9 16.71 -7.71 8.08
N ARG A 10 16.25 -8.90 8.50
CA ARG A 10 15.63 -9.91 7.63
C ARG A 10 14.29 -9.45 7.05
N ASP A 11 13.56 -8.60 7.78
CA ASP A 11 12.25 -8.12 7.34
C ASP A 11 12.33 -6.88 6.43
N GLU A 12 13.44 -6.13 6.45
CA GLU A 12 13.65 -4.91 5.65
C GLU A 12 14.24 -5.15 4.25
N THR A 13 14.26 -6.40 3.77
CA THR A 13 14.75 -6.69 2.42
C THR A 13 13.90 -5.97 1.36
N PRO A 14 14.49 -5.56 0.21
CA PRO A 14 13.76 -4.89 -0.87
C PRO A 14 12.52 -5.68 -1.31
N GLU A 15 12.62 -7.01 -1.35
CA GLU A 15 11.54 -7.94 -1.69
C GLU A 15 10.39 -7.88 -0.67
N ASN A 16 10.70 -7.87 0.63
CA ASN A 16 9.69 -7.81 1.68
C ASN A 16 8.97 -6.46 1.71
N ILE A 17 9.71 -5.35 1.55
CA ILE A 17 9.13 -4.02 1.46
C ILE A 17 8.26 -3.90 0.21
N ALA A 18 8.74 -4.35 -0.95
CA ALA A 18 7.96 -4.35 -2.19
C ALA A 18 6.67 -5.17 -2.04
N ARG A 19 6.76 -6.37 -1.46
CA ARG A 19 5.59 -7.21 -1.12
C ARG A 19 4.59 -6.49 -0.22
N ALA A 20 5.06 -5.78 0.80
CA ALA A 20 4.20 -4.99 1.68
C ALA A 20 3.55 -3.80 0.95
N ILE A 21 4.29 -3.07 0.11
CA ILE A 21 3.76 -2.01 -0.76
C ILE A 21 2.66 -2.55 -1.66
N TYR A 22 2.86 -3.73 -2.26
CA TYR A 22 1.87 -4.38 -3.12
C TYR A 22 0.56 -4.67 -2.38
N VAL A 23 0.64 -5.26 -1.17
CA VAL A 23 -0.53 -5.53 -0.33
C VAL A 23 -1.26 -4.25 0.05
N VAL A 24 -0.54 -3.24 0.55
CA VAL A 24 -1.12 -1.94 0.92
C VAL A 24 -1.83 -1.28 -0.26
N ASN A 25 -1.22 -1.28 -1.44
CA ASN A 25 -1.83 -0.74 -2.66
C ASN A 25 -3.07 -1.53 -3.12
N ARG A 26 -3.06 -2.87 -2.99
CA ARG A 26 -4.24 -3.70 -3.29
C ARG A 26 -5.41 -3.32 -2.39
N HIS A 27 -5.17 -3.18 -1.08
CA HIS A 27 -6.21 -2.80 -0.12
C HIS A 27 -6.66 -1.34 -0.28
N ALA A 28 -5.77 -0.43 -0.69
CA ALA A 28 -6.13 0.97 -0.92
C ALA A 28 -7.24 1.14 -1.98
N LYS A 29 -7.32 0.24 -2.96
CA LYS A 29 -8.36 0.29 -4.00
C LYS A 29 -9.78 0.04 -3.48
N THR A 30 -9.90 -0.66 -2.36
CA THR A 30 -11.19 -1.06 -1.79
C THR A 30 -11.41 -0.54 -0.37
N ALA A 31 -10.44 0.20 0.19
CA ALA A 31 -10.53 0.70 1.55
C ALA A 31 -11.43 1.95 1.62
N PRO A 32 -12.27 2.08 2.68
CA PRO A 32 -13.09 3.29 2.87
C PRO A 32 -12.24 4.54 3.14
N ASN A 33 -11.03 4.39 3.69
CA ASN A 33 -10.07 5.48 3.85
C ASN A 33 -8.72 5.09 3.21
N PRO A 34 -8.52 5.39 1.91
CA PRO A 34 -7.33 4.97 1.16
C PRO A 34 -6.14 5.92 1.32
N LYS A 35 -6.35 7.15 1.83
CA LYS A 35 -5.32 8.20 1.92
C LYS A 35 -4.08 7.72 2.67
N TYR A 36 -4.27 7.05 3.80
CA TYR A 36 -3.18 6.53 4.62
C TYR A 36 -2.36 5.44 3.91
N LEU A 37 -3.04 4.54 3.20
CA LEU A 37 -2.38 3.45 2.47
C LEU A 37 -1.58 3.98 1.27
N TYR A 38 -2.11 4.98 0.56
CA TYR A 38 -1.35 5.66 -0.50
C TYR A 38 -0.16 6.44 0.03
N TYR A 39 -0.28 7.04 1.21
CA TYR A 39 0.85 7.70 1.88
C TYR A 39 1.98 6.70 2.18
N LEU A 40 1.66 5.56 2.80
CA LEU A 40 2.65 4.51 3.09
C LEU A 40 3.32 4.00 1.81
N LYS A 41 2.53 3.69 0.76
CA LYS A 41 3.06 3.31 -0.55
C LYS A 41 4.05 4.35 -1.08
N LYS A 42 3.65 5.62 -1.10
CA LYS A 42 4.46 6.71 -1.67
C LYS A 42 5.79 6.86 -0.93
N LYS A 43 5.74 6.96 0.40
CA LYS A 43 6.95 7.16 1.23
C LYS A 43 7.90 5.97 1.17
N ALA A 44 7.37 4.75 1.25
CA ALA A 44 8.20 3.56 1.17
C ALA A 44 8.88 3.41 -0.20
N LEU A 45 8.16 3.68 -1.30
CA LEU A 45 8.73 3.60 -2.64
C LEU A 45 9.79 4.69 -2.88
N GLN A 46 9.55 5.92 -2.40
CA GLN A 46 10.55 6.99 -2.44
C GLN A 46 11.82 6.62 -1.68
N LYS A 47 11.68 6.03 -0.48
CA LYS A 47 12.81 5.57 0.33
C LYS A 47 13.58 4.45 -0.37
N LEU A 48 12.90 3.46 -0.95
CA LEU A 48 13.55 2.39 -1.72
C LEU A 48 14.38 2.92 -2.90
N ILE A 49 13.86 3.92 -3.63
CA ILE A 49 14.58 4.54 -4.73
C ILE A 49 15.81 5.30 -4.22
N ALA A 50 15.66 6.07 -3.13
CA ALA A 50 16.77 6.82 -2.52
C ALA A 50 17.87 5.90 -1.97
N GLU A 51 17.51 4.72 -1.47
CA GLU A 51 18.46 3.69 -1.00
C GLU A 51 19.07 2.84 -2.13
N GLY A 52 18.72 3.10 -3.41
CA GLY A 52 19.18 2.29 -4.53
C GLY A 52 18.60 0.87 -4.59
N LYS A 53 17.59 0.57 -3.75
CA LYS A 53 16.92 -0.75 -3.67
C LYS A 53 15.77 -0.90 -4.68
N ALA A 54 15.41 0.17 -5.38
CA ALA A 54 14.44 0.17 -6.45
C ALA A 54 14.94 0.99 -7.65
N THR A 55 14.55 0.59 -8.85
CA THR A 55 15.00 1.21 -10.11
C THR A 55 13.82 1.74 -10.89
N LYS A 56 13.90 3.01 -11.32
CA LYS A 56 12.96 3.56 -12.31
C LYS A 56 13.32 2.97 -13.67
N LYS A 57 12.38 2.28 -14.30
CA LYS A 57 12.59 1.56 -15.56
C LYS A 57 12.23 2.37 -16.79
N GLY A 58 11.27 3.29 -16.68
CA GLY A 58 10.78 4.06 -17.81
C GLY A 58 9.43 4.70 -17.53
N LEU A 59 8.86 5.33 -18.56
CA LEU A 59 7.54 5.95 -18.52
C LEU A 59 6.54 5.13 -19.33
N HIS A 60 5.35 4.89 -18.78
CA HIS A 60 4.21 4.34 -19.51
C HIS A 60 3.13 5.39 -19.67
N TYR A 61 2.32 5.30 -20.72
CA TYR A 61 1.07 6.05 -20.76
C TYR A 61 0.11 5.58 -19.67
N SER A 62 -0.47 6.54 -18.94
CA SER A 62 -1.51 6.30 -17.95
C SER A 62 -2.77 5.77 -18.64
N LYS A 63 -3.39 4.73 -18.06
CA LYS A 63 -4.63 4.14 -18.62
C LYS A 63 -5.83 5.07 -18.54
N ASN A 64 -5.91 5.88 -17.48
CA ASN A 64 -7.06 6.75 -17.20
C ASN A 64 -6.62 8.21 -17.09
N PRO A 65 -6.20 8.84 -18.21
CA PRO A 65 -5.83 10.25 -18.21
C PRO A 65 -7.01 11.13 -17.80
N LYS A 66 -6.77 12.13 -16.95
CA LYS A 66 -7.77 13.16 -16.67
C LYS A 66 -7.74 14.24 -17.76
N LEU A 67 -8.88 14.90 -17.99
CA LEU A 67 -9.00 16.06 -18.89
C LEU A 67 -8.67 15.77 -20.36
N SER A 68 -8.81 14.53 -20.81
CA SER A 68 -8.52 14.10 -22.20
C SER A 68 -7.08 14.43 -22.66
N LYS A 69 -6.15 14.60 -21.73
CA LYS A 69 -4.73 14.85 -22.02
C LYS A 69 -3.92 13.59 -21.76
N GLN A 70 -3.05 13.21 -22.69
CA GLN A 70 -2.14 12.09 -22.47
C GLN A 70 -1.27 12.36 -21.24
N GLN A 71 -1.24 11.40 -20.31
CA GLN A 71 -0.44 11.44 -19.09
C GLN A 71 0.47 10.23 -19.07
N SER A 72 1.63 10.35 -18.42
CA SER A 72 2.56 9.25 -18.22
C SER A 72 2.75 8.95 -16.74
N ASP A 73 3.03 7.69 -16.43
CA ASP A 73 3.39 7.19 -15.11
C ASP A 73 4.79 6.57 -15.15
N VAL A 74 5.57 6.77 -14.11
CA VAL A 74 6.88 6.10 -13.98
C VAL A 74 6.68 4.67 -13.54
N LEU A 75 7.27 3.74 -14.29
CA LEU A 75 7.40 2.35 -13.92
C LEU A 75 8.61 2.17 -13.01
N VAL A 76 8.39 1.65 -11.81
CA VAL A 76 9.44 1.36 -10.83
C VAL A 76 9.48 -0.14 -10.55
N LEU A 77 10.67 -0.73 -10.62
CA LEU A 77 10.94 -2.11 -10.20
C LEU A 77 11.55 -2.09 -8.79
N ALA A 78 10.95 -2.81 -7.85
CA ALA A 78 11.49 -3.06 -6.52
C ALA A 78 11.34 -4.55 -6.19
N GLY A 79 12.45 -5.25 -5.98
CA GLY A 79 12.43 -6.71 -5.90
C GLY A 79 11.82 -7.31 -7.18
N ASN A 80 10.87 -8.25 -7.03
CA ASN A 80 10.08 -8.80 -8.13
C ASN A 80 8.75 -8.07 -8.41
N TYR A 81 8.59 -6.84 -7.92
CA TYR A 81 7.35 -6.09 -8.06
C TYR A 81 7.53 -4.81 -8.88
N TYR A 82 6.55 -4.54 -9.73
CA TYR A 82 6.44 -3.31 -10.48
C TYR A 82 5.35 -2.41 -9.90
N PHE A 83 5.67 -1.12 -9.82
CA PHE A 83 4.79 -0.08 -9.31
C PHE A 83 4.74 1.10 -10.27
N HIS A 84 3.60 1.80 -10.28
CA HIS A 84 3.45 3.08 -10.95
C HIS A 84 3.43 4.21 -9.92
N MET A 85 4.15 5.29 -10.24
CA MET A 85 4.16 6.56 -9.49
C MET A 85 4.03 7.76 -10.43
N PRO A 86 3.51 8.90 -9.94
CA PRO A 86 3.48 10.12 -10.72
C PRO A 86 4.91 10.55 -11.13
N PRO A 87 5.12 10.96 -12.39
CA PRO A 87 6.42 11.37 -12.88
C PRO A 87 6.85 12.74 -12.33
N THR A 88 8.16 12.96 -12.21
CA THR A 88 8.76 14.29 -12.02
C THR A 88 9.27 14.85 -13.35
N LYS A 89 9.70 16.12 -13.36
CA LYS A 89 10.33 16.73 -14.55
C LYS A 89 11.61 15.99 -14.97
N GLU A 90 12.42 15.59 -13.99
CA GLU A 90 13.64 14.81 -14.22
C GLU A 90 13.35 13.44 -14.84
N ASP A 91 12.22 12.82 -14.48
CA ASP A 91 11.83 11.54 -15.06
C ASP A 91 11.58 11.64 -16.57
N PHE A 92 10.97 12.73 -17.04
CA PHE A 92 10.79 12.97 -18.48
C PHE A 92 12.08 13.26 -19.24
N GLN A 93 13.09 13.78 -18.56
CA GLN A 93 14.39 14.08 -19.17
C GLN A 93 15.28 12.84 -19.26
N ASN A 94 15.23 11.98 -18.25
CA ASN A 94 16.22 10.91 -18.07
C ASN A 94 15.69 9.51 -18.37
N LEU A 95 14.36 9.29 -18.40
CA LEU A 95 13.79 7.97 -18.60
C LEU A 95 13.21 7.79 -20.01
N PRO A 96 13.41 6.61 -20.64
CA PRO A 96 12.77 6.32 -21.91
C PRO A 96 11.26 6.15 -21.74
N HIS A 97 10.51 6.49 -22.79
CA HIS A 97 9.10 6.18 -22.86
C HIS A 97 8.90 4.76 -23.40
N LEU A 98 8.31 3.89 -22.59
CA LEU A 98 8.07 2.46 -22.88
C LEU A 98 6.74 2.23 -23.63
N GLY A 99 5.99 3.29 -23.88
CA GLY A 99 4.74 3.26 -24.63
C GLY A 99 3.54 2.86 -23.78
N SER A 100 2.67 2.04 -24.35
CA SER A 100 1.46 1.55 -23.70
C SER A 100 1.77 0.47 -22.66
N LEU A 101 0.94 0.40 -21.63
CA LEU A 101 1.11 -0.55 -20.52
C LEU A 101 1.13 -2.01 -21.02
N ASN A 102 2.23 -2.72 -20.80
CA ASN A 102 2.31 -4.15 -21.09
C ASN A 102 1.46 -4.95 -20.08
N ASN A 103 0.40 -5.61 -20.55
CA ASN A 103 -0.51 -6.41 -19.70
C ASN A 103 -0.02 -7.84 -19.44
N SER A 104 1.09 -8.25 -20.03
CA SER A 104 1.61 -9.63 -19.94
C SER A 104 2.22 -9.91 -18.57
N TYR A 105 2.88 -8.92 -17.97
CA TYR A 105 3.48 -9.07 -16.65
C TYR A 105 2.48 -8.80 -15.53
N ARG A 106 2.52 -9.64 -14.49
CA ARG A 106 1.76 -9.44 -13.26
C ARG A 106 2.67 -9.60 -12.05
N ASN A 107 2.50 -8.71 -11.09
CA ASN A 107 3.17 -8.84 -9.80
C ASN A 107 2.83 -10.20 -9.15
N PRO A 108 3.81 -10.85 -8.50
CA PRO A 108 3.62 -12.17 -7.91
C PRO A 108 2.56 -12.14 -6.80
N LYS A 109 1.79 -13.22 -6.69
CA LYS A 109 0.79 -13.40 -5.63
C LYS A 109 1.51 -13.50 -4.28
N THR A 110 0.89 -12.97 -3.24
CA THR A 110 1.46 -12.95 -1.89
C THR A 110 0.41 -13.15 -0.81
N ASN A 111 0.79 -13.88 0.23
CA ASN A 111 0.01 -14.09 1.45
C ASN A 111 0.62 -13.27 2.59
N LEU A 112 0.32 -11.97 2.62
CA LEU A 112 0.70 -11.06 3.71
C LEU A 112 -0.53 -10.26 4.15
N SER A 113 -0.78 -10.21 5.46
CA SER A 113 -1.93 -9.47 5.99
C SER A 113 -1.70 -7.96 5.91
N LEU A 114 -2.79 -7.20 5.73
CA LEU A 114 -2.73 -5.74 5.69
C LEU A 114 -2.08 -5.15 6.96
N SER A 115 -2.39 -5.70 8.14
CA SER A 115 -1.82 -5.23 9.40
C SER A 115 -0.30 -5.40 9.45
N LYS A 116 0.21 -6.57 9.03
CA LYS A 116 1.66 -6.81 8.95
C LYS A 116 2.32 -5.90 7.93
N ALA A 117 1.72 -5.74 6.74
CA ALA A 117 2.23 -4.86 5.70
C ALA A 117 2.32 -3.41 6.17
N LYS A 118 1.28 -2.87 6.83
CA LYS A 118 1.31 -1.51 7.39
C LYS A 118 2.41 -1.36 8.42
N ASN A 119 2.49 -2.25 9.41
CA ASN A 119 3.51 -2.18 10.46
C ASN A 119 4.92 -2.21 9.87
N LEU A 120 5.16 -3.06 8.86
CA LEU A 120 6.44 -3.13 8.18
C LEU A 120 6.77 -1.83 7.45
N LEU A 121 5.82 -1.25 6.71
CA LEU A 121 6.05 0.03 6.02
C LEU A 121 6.20 1.21 6.96
N GLU A 122 5.39 1.29 8.01
CA GLU A 122 5.48 2.33 9.05
C GLU A 122 6.86 2.32 9.71
N TYR A 123 7.32 1.14 10.10
CA TYR A 123 8.65 0.96 10.67
C TYR A 123 9.75 1.30 9.65
N TYR A 124 9.64 0.80 8.42
CA TYR A 124 10.63 1.08 7.37
C TYR A 124 10.74 2.57 7.04
N ILE A 125 9.64 3.34 7.03
CA ILE A 125 9.72 4.79 6.75
C ILE A 125 10.07 5.64 7.99
N GLY A 126 10.29 5.03 9.15
CA GLY A 126 10.59 5.74 10.40
C GLY A 126 9.38 6.48 10.98
N MET A 127 8.16 5.95 10.79
CA MET A 127 6.94 6.55 11.32
C MET A 127 6.72 6.11 12.76
N ASP A 128 6.93 7.01 13.71
CA ASP A 128 6.56 6.74 15.10
C ASP A 128 5.04 6.59 15.24
N LYS A 129 4.61 5.64 16.06
CA LYS A 129 3.17 5.39 16.32
C LYS A 129 2.43 6.64 16.83
N ALA A 130 3.15 7.58 17.45
CA ALA A 130 2.63 8.87 17.89
C ALA A 130 2.23 9.81 16.74
N ASN A 131 2.86 9.67 15.57
CA ASN A 131 2.61 10.51 14.38
C ASN A 131 1.66 9.85 13.37
N ARG A 132 1.01 8.73 13.74
CA ARG A 132 -0.01 8.13 12.88
C ARG A 132 -1.15 9.15 12.75
N PRO A 133 -1.53 9.59 11.53
CA PRO A 133 -2.69 10.44 11.37
C PRO A 133 -3.86 9.68 12.00
N LEU A 134 -4.42 10.24 13.06
CA LEU A 134 -5.46 9.61 13.86
C LEU A 134 -6.52 9.08 12.89
N SER A 135 -6.51 7.77 12.66
CA SER A 135 -7.71 7.09 12.20
C SER A 135 -8.70 7.41 13.29
N SER A 136 -9.69 8.24 12.96
CA SER A 136 -10.79 8.60 13.84
C SER A 136 -11.12 7.40 14.71
N PRO A 137 -11.09 7.52 16.05
CA PRO A 137 -11.25 6.37 16.91
C PRO A 137 -12.54 5.71 16.48
N LYS A 138 -12.42 4.54 15.82
CA LYS A 138 -13.55 3.64 15.72
C LYS A 138 -13.83 3.35 17.16
N ARG A 139 -14.83 4.03 17.73
CA ARG A 139 -15.48 3.58 18.94
C ARG A 139 -15.82 2.14 18.60
N PHE A 140 -15.04 1.21 19.12
CA PHE A 140 -15.46 -0.16 19.25
C PHE A 140 -16.57 -0.08 20.30
N HIS A 141 -17.73 0.45 19.91
CA HIS A 141 -18.97 0.03 20.53
C HIS A 141 -18.96 -1.46 20.25
N ARG A 142 -18.53 -2.22 21.26
CA ARG A 142 -18.94 -3.60 21.40
C ARG A 142 -20.46 -3.50 21.44
N HIS A 143 -21.09 -3.51 20.26
CA HIS A 143 -22.49 -3.89 20.18
C HIS A 143 -22.47 -5.32 20.69
N THR A 144 -22.74 -5.47 21.98
CA THR A 144 -23.12 -6.75 22.55
C THR A 144 -24.31 -7.16 21.71
N TYR A 145 -24.13 -8.22 20.93
CA TYR A 145 -25.21 -8.79 20.15
C TYR A 145 -26.29 -9.23 21.15
N GLN A 146 -27.34 -8.42 21.29
CA GLN A 146 -28.53 -8.82 22.01
C GLN A 146 -29.29 -9.76 21.07
N LYS A 147 -29.30 -11.05 21.42
CA LYS A 147 -30.11 -12.03 20.70
C LYS A 147 -31.57 -11.54 20.72
N PRO A 148 -32.26 -11.43 19.58
CA PRO A 148 -33.68 -11.16 19.59
C PRO A 148 -34.38 -12.33 20.31
N VAL A 149 -35.13 -12.02 21.36
CA VAL A 149 -35.97 -13.00 22.05
C VAL A 149 -37.29 -13.05 21.29
N PHE A 150 -37.50 -14.13 20.54
CA PHE A 150 -38.80 -14.38 19.92
C PHE A 150 -39.74 -14.93 20.99
N LYS A 151 -40.75 -14.12 21.38
CA LYS A 151 -41.89 -14.62 22.14
C LYS A 151 -42.72 -15.56 21.27
N ARG A 152 -43.38 -16.53 21.88
CA ARG A 152 -44.24 -17.48 21.15
C ARG A 152 -45.50 -16.76 20.66
N LEU A 153 -46.03 -17.21 19.52
CA LEU A 153 -47.25 -16.67 18.94
C LEU A 153 -48.40 -16.78 19.96
N GLY A 154 -48.91 -15.65 20.45
CA GLY A 154 -50.00 -15.58 21.44
C GLY A 154 -49.65 -14.90 22.78
N GLU A 155 -48.38 -14.63 23.06
CA GLU A 155 -47.99 -13.88 24.27
C GLU A 155 -48.12 -12.36 24.05
N ARG A 156 -48.72 -11.66 25.01
CA ARG A 156 -48.81 -10.19 24.99
C ARG A 156 -47.48 -9.56 25.47
N TYR A 157 -47.19 -8.37 24.97
CA TYR A 157 -46.11 -7.52 25.52
C TYR A 157 -46.70 -6.73 26.68
N ASP A 158 -45.99 -6.69 27.81
CA ASP A 158 -46.24 -5.75 28.90
C ASP A 158 -45.54 -4.42 28.61
#